data_AF-A0A916G5T1-F1
#
_entry.id   AF-A0A916G5T1-F1
#
_cell.length_a   1.000
_cell.length_b   1.000
_cell.length_c   1.000
_cell.angle_alpha   90.00
_cell.angle_beta   90.00
_cell.angle_gamma   90.00
#
_symmetry.space_group_name_H-M   'P 1'
#
loop_
_entity.id
_entity.type
_entity.pdbx_description
1 polymer ?
#
loop_
_entity_poly.entity_id
_entity_poly.type
_entity_poly.pdbx_seq_one_letter_code
_entity_poly.pdbx_strand_id
1 'polypeptide(L)' 'YGIENPYEQLKALTRGKGGITKEALHAFIGTLAIPQEAKQLLLDMTPASYIGKGAELAKRI' A
#
# COMPACT_ATOMS: atom_id res chain seq x y z
N TYR A 1 -11.79 7.22 -0.81
CA TYR A 1 -11.33 8.62 -0.84
C TYR A 1 -11.28 9.26 -2.23
N GLY A 2 -11.75 8.62 -3.32
CA GLY A 2 -11.99 9.31 -4.60
C GLY A 2 -10.77 9.94 -5.28
N ILE A 3 -9.55 9.47 -4.99
CA ILE A 3 -8.32 9.98 -5.60
C ILE A 3 -8.39 9.73 -7.12
N GLU A 4 -8.00 10.71 -7.92
CA GLU A 4 -7.95 10.58 -9.37
C GLU A 4 -6.82 9.63 -9.81
N ASN A 5 -7.11 8.75 -10.76
CA ASN A 5 -6.13 7.85 -11.39
C ASN A 5 -5.23 7.06 -10.39
N PRO A 6 -5.77 6.45 -9.32
CA PRO A 6 -4.96 5.91 -8.23
C PRO A 6 -4.04 4.76 -8.68
N TYR A 7 -4.52 3.97 -9.63
CA TYR A 7 -3.73 2.90 -10.25
C TYR A 7 -2.54 3.45 -11.04
N GLU A 8 -2.75 4.46 -11.87
CA GLU A 8 -1.66 5.02 -12.70
C GLU A 8 -0.62 5.77 -11.84
N GLN A 9 -1.04 6.44 -10.76
CA GLN A 9 -0.11 7.04 -9.79
C GLN A 9 0.80 5.98 -9.15
N LEU A 10 0.24 4.87 -8.70
CA LEU A 10 1.02 3.78 -8.10
C LEU A 10 1.90 3.06 -9.13
N LYS A 11 1.40 2.87 -10.34
CA LYS A 11 2.16 2.27 -11.45
C LYS A 11 3.36 3.13 -11.85
N ALA A 12 3.21 4.45 -11.88
CA ALA A 12 4.31 5.38 -12.15
C ALA A 12 5.41 5.29 -11.08
N LEU A 13 5.04 5.03 -9.82
CA LEU A 13 5.99 4.80 -8.73
C LEU A 13 6.71 3.46 -8.87
N THR A 14 6.00 2.39 -9.26
CA THR A 14 6.47 1.00 -9.14
C THR A 14 7.14 0.45 -10.40
N ARG A 15 6.79 0.95 -11.58
CA ARG A 15 7.23 0.37 -12.85
C ARG A 15 8.65 0.81 -13.24
N GLY A 16 9.51 -0.18 -13.54
CA GLY A 16 10.83 0.07 -14.15
C GLY A 16 11.89 0.65 -13.20
N LYS A 17 11.63 0.71 -11.89
CA LYS A 17 12.52 1.34 -10.90
C LYS A 17 13.60 0.40 -10.31
N GLY A 18 13.70 -0.85 -10.78
CA GLY A 18 14.66 -1.84 -10.25
C GLY A 18 14.31 -2.38 -8.85
N GLY A 19 13.20 -1.95 -8.26
CA GLY A 19 12.71 -2.35 -6.95
C GLY A 19 11.88 -1.25 -6.31
N ILE A 20 11.12 -1.58 -5.28
CA ILE A 20 10.38 -0.61 -4.46
C ILE A 20 10.85 -0.74 -3.03
N THR A 21 11.25 0.37 -2.43
CA THR A 21 11.68 0.42 -1.03
C THR A 21 10.56 0.91 -0.13
N LYS A 22 10.69 0.64 1.16
CA LYS A 22 9.76 1.11 2.18
C LYS A 22 9.69 2.65 2.19
N GLU A 23 10.84 3.31 2.08
CA GLU A 23 10.97 4.77 2.12
C GLU A 23 10.24 5.40 0.94
N ALA A 24 10.39 4.84 -0.26
CA ALA A 24 9.70 5.32 -1.46
C ALA A 24 8.17 5.19 -1.35
N LEU A 25 7.68 4.08 -0.80
CA LEU A 25 6.25 3.87 -0.54
C LEU A 25 5.72 4.82 0.53
N HIS A 26 6.45 4.99 1.64
CA HIS A 26 6.05 5.89 2.72
C HIS A 26 5.99 7.35 2.25
N ALA A 27 6.96 7.78 1.44
CA ALA A 27 6.94 9.10 0.81
C ALA A 27 5.71 9.29 -0.09
N PHE A 28 5.38 8.28 -0.91
CA PHE A 28 4.18 8.30 -1.75
C PHE A 28 2.87 8.35 -0.93
N ILE A 29 2.75 7.56 0.14
CA ILE A 29 1.57 7.59 1.02
C ILE A 29 1.38 8.99 1.64
N GLY A 30 2.48 9.68 1.94
CA GLY A 30 2.47 11.05 2.44
C GLY A 30 1.76 12.03 1.51
N THR A 31 1.88 11.87 0.18
CA THR A 31 1.31 12.79 -0.81
C THR A 31 -0.19 12.56 -1.08
N LEU A 32 -0.76 11.43 -0.62
CA LEU A 32 -2.15 11.09 -0.88
C LEU A 32 -3.12 12.06 -0.21
N ALA A 33 -4.15 12.51 -0.93
CA ALA A 33 -5.23 13.32 -0.39
C ALA A 33 -6.30 12.45 0.31
N ILE A 34 -5.90 11.76 1.39
CA ILE A 34 -6.76 10.89 2.21
C ILE A 34 -6.63 11.27 3.70
N PRO A 35 -7.62 10.92 4.54
CA PRO A 35 -7.55 11.15 5.98
C PRO A 35 -6.33 10.51 6.62
N GLN A 36 -5.86 11.13 7.71
CA GLN A 36 -4.64 10.71 8.40
C GLN A 36 -4.72 9.27 8.92
N GLU A 37 -5.88 8.84 9.41
CA GLU A 37 -6.11 7.47 9.86
C GLU A 37 -5.86 6.45 8.74
N ALA A 38 -6.33 6.75 7.53
CA ALA A 38 -6.08 5.89 6.37
C ALA A 38 -4.61 5.88 5.95
N LYS A 39 -3.91 7.02 6.05
CA LYS A 39 -2.46 7.05 5.82
C LYS A 39 -1.73 6.18 6.84
N GLN A 40 -2.11 6.28 8.12
CA GLN A 40 -1.47 5.53 9.18
C GLN A 40 -1.63 4.02 8.97
N LEU A 41 -2.84 3.56 8.63
CA LEU A 41 -3.09 2.17 8.26
C LEU A 41 -2.16 1.70 7.14
N LEU A 42 -1.99 2.50 6.07
CA LEU A 42 -1.08 2.15 4.96
C LEU A 42 0.40 2.15 5.37
N LEU A 43 0.81 3.04 6.27
CA LEU A 43 2.20 3.14 6.77
C LEU A 43 2.57 1.99 7.72
N ASP A 44 1.58 1.42 8.41
CA ASP A 44 1.77 0.29 9.34
C ASP A 44 1.76 -1.07 8.61
N MET A 45 1.33 -1.09 7.35
CA MET A 45 1.32 -2.29 6.54
C MET A 45 2.73 -2.73 6.13
N THR A 46 2.92 -4.04 6.04
CA THR A 46 4.16 -4.66 5.56
C THR A 46 3.82 -5.79 4.60
N PRO A 47 4.75 -6.22 3.73
CA PRO A 47 4.51 -7.38 2.87
C PRO A 47 4.10 -8.64 3.64
N ALA A 48 4.67 -8.84 4.84
CA ALA A 48 4.36 -9.99 5.69
C ALA A 48 2.97 -9.90 6.36
N SER A 49 2.51 -8.69 6.70
CA SER A 49 1.18 -8.49 7.28
C SER A 49 0.07 -8.40 6.21
N TYR A 50 0.42 -8.10 4.95
CA TYR A 50 -0.53 -7.95 3.86
C TYR A 50 -0.93 -9.28 3.20
N ILE A 51 -1.43 -10.22 4.00
CA ILE A 51 -1.87 -11.57 3.56
C ILE A 51 -3.39 -11.72 3.44
N GLY A 52 -4.15 -10.65 3.70
CA GLY A 52 -5.61 -10.67 3.68
C GLY A 52 -6.20 -11.75 4.60
N LYS A 53 -7.19 -12.51 4.11
CA LYS A 53 -7.82 -13.61 4.85
C LYS A 53 -7.03 -14.93 4.82
N GLY A 54 -5.78 -14.93 4.33
CA GLY A 54 -5.01 -16.16 4.11
C GLY A 54 -4.90 -17.04 5.36
N ALA A 55 -4.50 -16.46 6.50
CA ALA A 55 -4.35 -17.20 7.76
C ALA A 55 -5.69 -17.70 8.33
N GLU A 56 -6.78 -16.96 8.11
CA GLU A 56 -8.12 -17.35 8.55
C GLU A 56 -8.64 -18.54 7.74
N LEU A 57 -8.51 -18.48 6.42
CA LEU A 57 -8.97 -19.54 5.52
C LEU A 57 -8.17 -20.83 5.69
N ALA A 58 -6.86 -20.74 5.94
CA ALA A 58 -5.99 -21.89 6.19
C ALA A 58 -6.36 -22.69 7.46
N LYS A 59 -7.05 -22.08 8.43
CA LYS A 59 -7.51 -22.75 9.66
C LYS A 59 -8.85 -23.48 9.50
N ARG A 60 -9.52 -23.32 8.36
CA ARG A 60 -10.85 -23.91 8.08
C ARG A 60 -10.78 -25.28 7.40
N ILE A 61 -9.57 -25.73 7.07
CA ILE A 61 -9.24 -27.06 6.55
C ILE A 61 -8.65 -27.90 7.68
#